data_AF-A0A9P8CAB3-F1
#
_entry.id   AF-A0A9P8CAB3-F1
#
_cell.length_a   1.000
_cell.length_b   1.000
_cell.length_c   1.000
_cell.angle_alpha   90.00
_cell.angle_beta   90.00
_cell.angle_gamma   90.00
#
_symmetry.space_group_name_H-M   'P 1'
#
loop_
_entity.id
_entity.type
_entity.pdbx_description
1 polymer ?
#
loop_
_entity_poly.entity_id
_entity_poly.type
_entity_poly.pdbx_seq_one_letter_code
_entity_poly.pdbx_strand_id
1 'polypeptide(L)'
;MGGPNLEVFKFGMYIMFPIAIMYYYGTNLDNKFAVPDFWPKPEQTNRIPFEKDEIHTELERLRQRRLFLRDKRLENENKGSGNGNGN
;
A
#
# COMPACT_ATOMS: atom_id res chain seq x y z
N MET A 1 -23.01 52.97 -0.50
CA MET A 1 -22.03 52.27 -1.36
C MET A 1 -20.69 52.93 -1.14
N GLY A 2 -19.74 52.25 -0.49
CA GLY A 2 -18.40 52.80 -0.28
C GLY A 2 -17.74 53.06 -1.63
N GLY A 3 -17.23 54.27 -1.84
CA GLY A 3 -16.72 54.74 -3.13
C GLY A 3 -15.50 53.94 -3.66
N PRO A 4 -14.85 54.42 -4.73
CA PRO A 4 -13.83 53.67 -5.49
C PRO A 4 -12.67 53.08 -4.65
N ASN A 5 -12.36 53.67 -3.50
CA ASN A 5 -11.36 53.15 -2.56
C ASN A 5 -11.69 51.75 -2.01
N LEU A 6 -12.98 51.43 -1.84
CA LEU A 6 -13.42 50.13 -1.35
C LEU A 6 -13.22 49.02 -2.41
N GLU A 7 -13.40 49.39 -3.68
CA GLU A 7 -13.20 48.49 -4.82
C GLU A 7 -11.72 48.18 -5.04
N VAL A 8 -10.85 49.17 -4.89
CA VAL A 8 -9.39 49.00 -4.94
C VAL A 8 -8.89 48.10 -3.80
N PHE A 9 -9.42 48.26 -2.58
CA PHE A 9 -9.08 47.38 -1.46
C PHE A 9 -9.52 45.93 -1.71
N LYS A 10 -10.75 45.73 -2.19
CA LYS A 10 -11.29 44.40 -2.53
C LYS A 10 -10.48 43.74 -3.65
N PHE A 11 -10.12 44.49 -4.68
CA PHE A 11 -9.25 44.03 -5.77
C PHE A 11 -7.87 43.62 -5.25
N GLY A 12 -7.24 44.45 -4.40
CA GLY A 12 -5.98 44.14 -3.76
C GLY A 12 -6.04 42.87 -2.90
N MET A 13 -7.10 42.71 -2.10
CA MET A 13 -7.31 41.48 -1.31
C MET A 13 -7.42 40.24 -2.19
N TYR A 14 -8.17 40.33 -3.31
CA TYR A 14 -8.36 39.20 -4.22
C TYR A 14 -7.10 38.81 -5.00
N ILE A 15 -6.16 39.72 -5.19
CA ILE A 15 -4.85 39.40 -5.78
C ILE A 15 -3.88 38.89 -4.72
N MET A 16 -3.82 39.55 -3.56
CA MET A 16 -2.88 39.19 -2.49
C MET A 16 -3.21 37.83 -1.85
N PHE A 17 -4.49 37.50 -1.70
CA PHE A 17 -4.92 36.23 -1.09
C PHE A 17 -4.39 34.98 -1.84
N PRO A 18 -4.62 34.79 -3.15
CA PRO A 18 -4.09 33.64 -3.86
C PRO A 18 -2.56 33.65 -3.97
N ILE A 19 -1.94 34.82 -4.15
CA ILE A 19 -0.47 34.94 -4.22
C ILE A 19 0.17 34.54 -2.88
N ALA A 20 -0.38 34.99 -1.76
CA ALA A 20 0.13 34.64 -0.43
C ALA A 20 -0.03 33.15 -0.13
N ILE A 21 -1.18 32.56 -0.47
CA ILE A 21 -1.41 31.10 -0.32
C ILE A 21 -0.42 30.31 -1.19
N MET A 22 -0.22 30.73 -2.43
CA MET A 22 0.76 30.11 -3.33
C MET A 22 2.19 30.30 -2.84
N TYR A 23 2.57 31.43 -2.25
CA TYR A 23 3.90 31.60 -1.70
C TYR A 23 4.15 30.70 -0.47
N TYR A 24 3.16 30.61 0.41
CA TYR A 24 3.25 29.83 1.66
C TYR A 24 3.22 28.31 1.43
N TYR A 25 2.34 27.83 0.54
CA TYR A 25 2.23 26.40 0.25
C TYR A 25 3.03 25.97 -0.99
N GLY A 26 3.10 26.80 -2.03
CA GLY A 26 3.69 26.51 -3.34
C GLY A 26 5.19 26.22 -3.34
N THR A 27 5.93 26.78 -2.39
CA THR A 27 7.41 26.64 -2.34
C THR A 27 7.89 25.40 -1.59
N ASN A 28 7.02 24.78 -0.79
CA ASN A 28 7.39 23.71 0.14
C ASN A 28 6.32 22.61 0.25
N LEU A 29 5.57 22.33 -0.82
CA LEU A 29 4.57 21.26 -0.81
C LEU A 29 5.20 19.91 -0.48
N ASP A 30 6.35 19.60 -1.10
CA ASP A 30 6.96 18.28 -1.00
C ASP A 30 7.35 17.97 0.45
N ASN A 31 8.02 18.91 1.14
CA ASN A 31 8.36 18.73 2.56
C ASN A 31 7.15 18.79 3.52
N LYS A 32 6.08 19.52 3.17
CA LYS A 32 4.88 19.65 4.02
C LYS A 32 3.91 18.47 3.88
N PHE A 33 3.89 17.83 2.71
CA PHE A 33 2.92 16.77 2.38
C PHE A 33 3.57 15.40 2.10
N ALA A 34 4.91 15.30 2.06
CA ALA A 34 5.56 14.01 2.02
C ALA A 34 5.28 13.25 3.32
N VAL A 35 4.78 12.03 3.18
CA VAL A 35 4.61 11.11 4.29
C VAL A 35 5.96 10.42 4.51
N PRO A 36 6.64 10.63 5.66
CA PRO A 36 7.85 9.90 5.97
C PRO A 36 7.53 8.40 6.06
N ASP A 37 8.41 7.56 5.51
CA ASP A 37 8.23 6.10 5.45
C ASP A 37 6.95 5.64 4.72
N PHE A 38 6.46 6.40 3.72
CA PHE A 38 5.31 5.99 2.90
C PHE A 38 5.47 4.60 2.27
N TRP A 39 6.69 4.28 1.83
CA TRP A 39 7.01 2.98 1.26
C TRP A 39 7.55 2.03 2.33
N PRO A 40 7.16 0.73 2.30
CA PRO A 40 7.74 -0.27 3.20
C PRO A 40 9.25 -0.29 3.02
N LYS A 41 9.97 -0.39 4.14
CA LYS A 41 11.44 -0.46 4.10
C LYS A 41 11.85 -1.70 3.28
N PRO A 42 12.97 -1.66 2.53
CA PRO A 42 13.44 -2.82 1.76
C PRO A 42 13.69 -4.06 2.63
N GLU A 43 13.86 -3.89 3.94
CA GLU A 43 13.93 -4.96 4.93
C GLU A 43 12.58 -5.66 5.19
N GLN A 44 11.47 -4.95 5.02
CA GLN A 44 10.10 -5.49 5.13
C GLN A 44 9.60 -6.09 3.82
N THR A 45 10.35 -5.88 2.73
CA THR A 45 10.03 -6.48 1.43
C THR A 45 10.60 -7.89 1.38
N ASN A 46 9.84 -8.84 0.82
CA ASN A 46 10.32 -10.20 0.61
C ASN A 46 11.59 -10.18 -0.23
N ARG A 47 12.72 -10.57 0.36
CA ARG A 47 13.98 -10.76 -0.35
C ARG A 47 13.91 -12.08 -1.09
N ILE A 48 13.98 -12.02 -2.42
CA ILE A 48 14.08 -13.23 -3.25
C ILE A 48 15.48 -13.81 -3.02
N PRO A 49 15.63 -15.12 -2.74
CA PRO A 49 16.95 -15.72 -2.62
C PRO A 49 17.68 -15.61 -3.97
N PHE A 50 18.92 -15.10 -3.94
CA PHE A 50 19.75 -14.92 -5.14
C PHE A 50 20.75 -16.06 -5.34
N GLU A 51 21.08 -16.79 -4.27
CA GLU A 51 22.01 -17.91 -4.31
C GLU A 51 21.32 -19.22 -4.70
N LYS A 52 21.99 -20.04 -5.51
CA LYS A 52 21.41 -21.29 -6.04
C LYS A 52 20.99 -22.26 -4.94
N ASP A 53 21.82 -22.42 -3.92
CA ASP A 53 21.56 -23.38 -2.83
C ASP A 53 20.37 -22.94 -1.96
N GLU A 54 20.21 -21.64 -1.74
CA GLU A 54 19.05 -21.07 -1.04
C GLU A 54 17.76 -21.26 -1.85
N ILE A 55 17.82 -21.07 -3.17
CA ILE A 55 16.70 -21.31 -4.08
C ILE A 55 16.25 -22.78 -4.03
N HIS A 56 17.20 -23.72 -4.06
CA HIS A 56 16.89 -25.15 -3.97
C HIS A 56 16.22 -25.52 -2.65
N THR A 57 16.73 -25.00 -1.54
CA THR A 57 16.19 -25.24 -0.20
C THR A 57 14.76 -24.68 -0.05
N GLU A 58 14.51 -23.44 -0.50
CA GLU A 58 13.18 -22.85 -0.45
C GLU A 58 12.21 -23.57 -1.40
N LEU A 59 12.68 -24.03 -2.56
CA LEU A 59 11.88 -24.83 -3.49
C LEU A 59 11.46 -26.17 -2.88
N GLU A 60 12.35 -26.84 -2.16
CA GLU A 60 12.04 -28.08 -1.44
C GLU A 60 11.01 -27.85 -0.34
N ARG A 61 11.17 -26.80 0.47
CA ARG A 61 10.18 -26.38 1.48
C ARG A 61 8.80 -26.13 0.86
N LEU A 62 8.76 -25.43 -0.28
CA LEU A 62 7.50 -25.17 -1.00
C LEU A 62 6.86 -26.44 -1.56
N ARG A 63 7.67 -27.40 -2.05
CA ARG A 63 7.19 -28.72 -2.51
C ARG A 63 6.60 -29.53 -1.36
N GLN A 64 7.29 -29.60 -0.23
CA GLN A 64 6.81 -30.29 0.97
C GLN A 64 5.48 -29.69 1.47
N ARG A 65 5.38 -28.37 1.53
CA ARG A 65 4.14 -27.68 1.91
C ARG A 65 2.98 -28.02 0.96
N ARG A 66 3.26 -28.11 -0.35
CA ARG A 66 2.25 -28.48 -1.35
C ARG A 66 1.77 -29.92 -1.18
N LEU A 67 2.67 -30.86 -0.94
CA LEU A 67 2.34 -32.27 -0.71
C LEU A 67 1.50 -32.43 0.55
N PHE A 68 1.92 -31.84 1.67
CA PHE A 68 1.15 -31.86 2.93
C PHE A 68 -0.28 -31.32 2.76
N LEU A 69 -0.45 -30.19 2.08
CA LEU A 69 -1.78 -29.62 1.82
C LEU A 69 -2.62 -30.51 0.90
N ARG A 70 -2.00 -31.22 -0.04
CA ARG A 70 -2.70 -32.18 -0.91
C ARG A 70 -3.17 -33.39 -0.10
N ASP A 71 -2.32 -33.95 0.75
CA ASP A 71 -2.66 -35.12 1.56
C ASP A 71 -3.79 -34.79 2.54
N LYS A 72 -3.73 -33.61 3.18
CA LYS A 72 -4.82 -33.11 4.03
C LYS A 72 -6.14 -32.95 3.29
N ARG A 73 -6.13 -32.53 2.01
CA ARG A 73 -7.35 -32.45 1.19
C ARG A 73 -7.93 -33.84 0.92
N LEU A 74 -7.09 -34.79 0.52
CA LEU A 74 -7.49 -36.17 0.26
C LEU A 74 -8.05 -36.87 1.50
N GLU A 75 -7.45 -36.64 2.68
CA GLU A 75 -7.98 -37.16 3.95
C GLU A 75 -9.36 -36.60 4.28
N ASN A 76 -9.58 -35.31 4.04
CA ASN A 76 -10.88 -34.67 4.28
C ASN A 76 -11.94 -35.15 3.28
N GLU A 77 -11.59 -35.36 2.01
CA GLU A 77 -12.46 -35.94 0.98
C GLU A 77 -12.86 -37.40 1.31
N ASN A 78 -11.91 -38.20 1.79
CA ASN A 78 -12.17 -39.57 2.25
C ASN A 78 -13.06 -39.60 3.49
N LYS A 79 -12.86 -38.69 4.45
CA LYS A 79 -13.70 -38.59 5.66
C LYS A 79 -15.11 -38.08 5.35
N GLY A 80 -15.26 -37.18 4.38
CA GLY A 80 -16.56 -36.66 3.93
C GLY A 80 -17.37 -37.67 3.11
N SER A 81 -16.71 -38.55 2.33
CA SER A 81 -17.39 -39.54 1.49
C SER A 81 -17.90 -40.77 2.25
N GLY A 82 -17.41 -41.02 3.47
CA GLY A 82 -17.84 -42.14 4.32
C GLY A 82 -19.10 -41.89 5.15
N ASN A 83 -19.59 -40.65 5.23
CA ASN A 83 -20.68 -40.24 6.14
C ASN A 83 -22.03 -40.01 5.43
N GLY A 84 -22.16 -40.41 4.16
CA GLY A 84 -23.35 -40.13 3.31
C GLY A 84 -24.05 -41.37 2.74
N ASN A 85 -23.67 -42.60 3.12
CA ASN A 85 -24.22 -43.83 2.54
C ASN A 85 -24.86 -44.71 3.62
N GLY A 86 -25.88 -44.19 4.30
CA GLY A 86 -26.61 -44.88 5.35
C GLY A 86 -27.95 -44.21 5.65
N ASN A 87 -28.92 -44.35 4.73
CA ASN A 87 -30.35 -44.33 5.03
C ASN A 87 -31.09 -45.24 4.05
#